data_AF-A0A292RSU0-F1
#
_entry.id   AF-A0A292RSU0-F1
#
_cell.length_a   1.000
_cell.length_b   1.000
_cell.length_c   1.000
_cell.angle_alpha   90.00
_cell.angle_beta   90.00
_cell.angle_gamma   90.00
#
_symmetry.space_group_name_H-M   'P 1'
#
loop_
_entity.id
_entity.type
_entity.pdbx_description
1 polymer ?
#
loop_
_entity_poly.entity_id
_entity_poly.type
_entity_poly.pdbx_seq_one_letter_code
_entity_poly.pdbx_strand_id
1 'polypeptide(L)'
;MKKILIVFLCLLFFAPAFAVNDVSFIYINGSNNNDEKMKNWYEEGVRKLHPVLRKKFEKNSAIKKYYSSLGGLNVEAEPVIFFWGDKSEKDLAFVKSQLDVSKAISSTGAYIARSLIAQYMHDAIWVQKSHNMVPILEELNTYVKEQSAEGNDVILYGYSAGTFITYEYLFNKLRYINPEKLFESLKMDDEFLEYVRENPKKNTCISALSYSYAGIGTVSETGQIILNQDREKLKANYLKLDEQTELACAPDNRLKGIVNFASPLVLFYSDLADSEYELNYYNKLMTKYIFENGIFWITVNFREDPLGFPTSRNLTVNEIQDRLDMQIENPSGVIYDDSSVWSKRLFAFAHTSYWSARGTFSKAVVKSFINGYKFQYDPKYQAKILKRKGKKAEL
;
A
#
# COMPACT_ATOMS: atom_id res chain seq x y z
N MET A 1 -5.10 -53.12 22.73
CA MET A 1 -5.97 -51.92 22.84
C MET A 1 -5.31 -50.73 23.56
N LYS A 2 -4.66 -50.91 24.72
CA LYS A 2 -3.99 -49.78 25.44
C LYS A 2 -2.91 -49.04 24.61
N LYS A 3 -2.16 -49.74 23.75
CA LYS A 3 -1.11 -49.12 22.90
C LYS A 3 -1.67 -48.26 21.75
N ILE A 4 -2.86 -48.60 21.24
CA ILE A 4 -3.52 -47.82 20.17
C ILE A 4 -4.16 -46.55 20.76
N LEU A 5 -4.69 -46.63 21.98
CA LEU A 5 -5.24 -45.49 22.68
C LEU A 5 -4.17 -44.43 22.99
N ILE A 6 -2.93 -44.85 23.32
CA ILE A 6 -1.80 -43.94 23.57
C ILE A 6 -1.36 -43.23 22.29
N VAL A 7 -1.37 -43.91 21.13
CA VAL A 7 -1.06 -43.29 19.83
C VAL A 7 -2.12 -42.26 19.44
N PHE A 8 -3.40 -42.55 19.66
CA PHE A 8 -4.48 -41.57 19.47
C PHE A 8 -4.42 -40.41 20.46
N LEU A 9 -4.02 -40.65 21.71
CA LEU A 9 -3.81 -39.59 22.70
C LEU A 9 -2.63 -38.69 22.31
N CYS A 10 -1.52 -39.25 21.81
CA CYS A 10 -0.38 -38.48 21.32
C CYS A 10 -0.72 -37.66 20.06
N LEU A 11 -1.58 -38.18 19.17
CA LEU A 11 -2.09 -37.43 18.01
C LEU A 11 -3.02 -36.27 18.42
N LEU A 12 -3.75 -36.40 19.53
CA LEU A 12 -4.60 -35.33 20.09
C LEU A 12 -3.80 -34.23 20.83
N PHE A 13 -2.56 -34.52 21.23
CA PHE A 13 -1.63 -33.53 21.82
C PHE A 13 -0.76 -32.81 20.79
N PHE A 14 -0.79 -33.21 19.51
CA PHE A 14 -0.51 -32.28 18.42
C PHE A 14 -1.72 -31.36 18.26
N ALA A 15 -1.89 -30.46 19.23
CA ALA A 15 -2.55 -29.20 18.95
C ALA A 15 -1.95 -28.66 17.64
N PRO A 16 -2.73 -28.06 16.73
CA PRO A 16 -2.12 -27.31 15.65
C PRO A 16 -1.20 -26.32 16.35
N ALA A 17 0.11 -26.52 16.23
CA ALA A 17 1.04 -25.44 16.45
C ALA A 17 0.51 -24.36 15.51
N PHE A 18 -0.05 -23.28 16.08
CA PHE A 18 -0.48 -22.14 15.30
C PHE A 18 0.71 -21.82 14.41
N ALA A 19 0.57 -22.09 13.10
CA ALA A 19 1.65 -21.88 12.17
C ALA A 19 2.01 -20.41 12.31
N VAL A 20 3.22 -20.14 12.79
CA VAL A 20 3.75 -18.80 12.80
C VAL A 20 3.94 -18.48 11.33
N ASN A 21 3.06 -17.66 10.76
CA ASN A 21 3.31 -17.13 9.43
C ASN A 21 4.53 -16.22 9.57
N ASP A 22 5.59 -16.55 8.82
CA ASP A 22 6.70 -15.63 8.64
C ASP A 22 6.22 -14.41 7.84
N VAL A 23 6.94 -13.30 7.93
CA VAL A 23 6.56 -12.03 7.33
C VAL A 23 7.63 -11.56 6.37
N SER A 24 7.25 -11.42 5.11
CA SER A 24 8.11 -10.98 4.03
C SER A 24 7.95 -9.49 3.79
N PHE A 25 9.10 -8.78 3.78
CA PHE A 25 9.15 -7.37 3.43
C PHE A 25 9.48 -7.24 1.95
N ILE A 26 8.54 -6.73 1.16
CA ILE A 26 8.73 -6.45 -0.26
C ILE A 26 9.08 -4.97 -0.43
N TYR A 27 10.31 -4.68 -0.82
CA TYR A 27 10.80 -3.33 -1.05
C TYR A 27 10.55 -2.92 -2.50
N ILE A 28 9.81 -1.83 -2.70
CA ILE A 28 9.34 -1.36 -4.01
C ILE A 28 10.03 -0.04 -4.36
N ASN A 29 10.70 -0.01 -5.53
CA ASN A 29 11.33 1.19 -6.04
C ASN A 29 11.42 1.23 -7.57
N GLY A 30 11.18 2.42 -8.12
CA GLY A 30 11.59 2.83 -9.46
C GLY A 30 12.53 4.01 -9.30
N SER A 31 13.70 3.92 -9.91
CA SER A 31 14.83 4.77 -9.54
C SER A 31 15.02 5.91 -10.53
N ASN A 32 15.18 7.12 -10.03
CA ASN A 32 15.42 8.37 -10.76
C ASN A 32 16.48 8.42 -11.90
N ASN A 33 17.31 7.39 -12.11
CA ASN A 33 18.25 7.25 -13.24
C ASN A 33 18.16 5.92 -14.01
N ASN A 34 17.28 4.99 -13.60
CA ASN A 34 16.88 3.75 -14.28
C ASN A 34 17.97 2.96 -15.01
N ASP A 35 19.18 2.91 -14.44
CA ASP A 35 20.33 2.18 -14.95
C ASP A 35 20.75 1.06 -13.99
N GLU A 36 21.66 0.19 -14.44
CA GLU A 36 22.22 -0.91 -13.64
C GLU A 36 22.87 -0.40 -12.34
N LYS A 37 23.55 0.75 -12.41
CA LYS A 37 24.20 1.37 -11.24
C LYS A 37 23.18 1.70 -10.15
N MET A 38 22.03 2.23 -10.53
CA MET A 38 20.98 2.59 -9.60
C MET A 38 20.22 1.38 -9.06
N LYS A 39 19.99 0.36 -9.89
CA LYS A 39 19.48 -0.92 -9.43
C LYS A 39 20.39 -1.48 -8.34
N ASN A 40 21.71 -1.52 -8.60
CA ASN A 40 22.70 -1.97 -7.62
C ASN A 40 22.73 -1.09 -6.35
N TRP A 41 22.67 0.23 -6.49
CA TRP A 41 22.58 1.15 -5.34
C TRP A 41 21.36 0.87 -4.47
N TYR A 42 20.21 0.65 -5.09
CA TYR A 42 18.97 0.33 -4.40
C TYR A 42 19.05 -1.02 -3.69
N GLU A 43 19.48 -2.07 -4.40
CA GLU A 43 19.63 -3.41 -3.84
C GLU A 43 20.60 -3.43 -2.65
N GLU A 44 21.75 -2.76 -2.77
CA GLU A 44 22.68 -2.60 -1.65
C GLU A 44 22.05 -1.84 -0.48
N GLY A 45 21.30 -0.77 -0.78
CA GLY A 45 20.57 0.01 0.20
C GLY A 45 19.60 -0.84 1.00
N VAL A 46 18.81 -1.68 0.31
CA VAL A 46 17.86 -2.62 0.92
C VAL A 46 18.59 -3.67 1.75
N ARG A 47 19.63 -4.33 1.21
CA ARG A 47 20.43 -5.34 1.94
C ARG A 47 21.08 -4.79 3.21
N LYS A 48 21.41 -3.50 3.24
CA LYS A 48 21.92 -2.81 4.44
C LYS A 48 20.82 -2.39 5.40
N LEU A 49 19.65 -2.00 4.90
CA LEU A 49 18.51 -1.53 5.70
C LEU A 49 17.76 -2.69 6.36
N HIS A 50 17.46 -3.74 5.61
CA HIS A 50 16.56 -4.82 6.00
C HIS A 50 16.96 -5.48 7.33
N PRO A 51 18.23 -5.88 7.56
CA PRO A 51 18.64 -6.48 8.83
C PRO A 51 18.46 -5.53 10.03
N VAL A 52 18.64 -4.21 9.82
CA VAL A 52 18.43 -3.21 10.87
C VAL A 52 16.95 -3.08 11.20
N LEU A 53 16.10 -3.03 10.17
CA LEU A 53 14.66 -2.91 10.32
C LEU A 53 14.05 -4.14 10.98
N ARG A 54 14.38 -5.34 10.45
CA ARG A 54 14.03 -6.65 11.03
C ARG A 54 14.36 -6.70 12.52
N LYS A 55 15.61 -6.43 12.88
CA LYS A 55 16.07 -6.42 14.28
C LYS A 55 15.28 -5.43 15.15
N LYS A 56 14.84 -4.30 14.60
CA LYS A 56 14.05 -3.31 15.34
C LYS A 56 12.59 -3.75 15.51
N PHE A 57 12.00 -4.37 14.50
CA PHE A 57 10.65 -4.93 14.54
C PHE A 57 10.58 -6.08 15.55
N GLU A 58 11.45 -7.08 15.40
CA GLU A 58 11.48 -8.28 16.24
C GLU A 58 11.88 -8.02 17.70
N LYS A 59 12.69 -6.99 17.99
CA LYS A 59 13.07 -6.68 19.39
C LYS A 59 12.06 -5.79 20.10
N ASN A 60 11.08 -5.24 19.40
CA ASN A 60 10.11 -4.34 20.01
C ASN A 60 9.00 -5.13 20.71
N SER A 61 8.84 -4.94 22.02
CA SER A 61 7.85 -5.66 22.83
C SER A 61 6.40 -5.33 22.47
N ALA A 62 6.11 -4.10 22.05
CA ALA A 62 4.76 -3.70 21.65
C ALA A 62 4.36 -4.35 20.32
N ILE A 63 5.27 -4.38 19.35
CA ILE A 63 5.06 -5.06 18.07
C ILE A 63 4.91 -6.57 18.29
N LYS A 64 5.81 -7.18 19.07
CA LYS A 64 5.68 -8.59 19.45
C LYS A 64 4.32 -8.90 20.06
N LYS A 65 3.87 -8.10 21.03
CA LYS A 65 2.55 -8.29 21.66
C LYS A 65 1.41 -8.21 20.64
N TYR A 66 1.47 -7.25 19.71
CA TYR A 66 0.48 -7.10 18.65
C TYR A 66 0.41 -8.34 17.74
N TYR A 67 1.56 -8.83 17.30
CA TYR A 67 1.61 -10.00 16.42
C TYR A 67 1.46 -11.34 17.14
N SER A 68 1.73 -11.43 18.44
CA SER A 68 1.51 -12.65 19.22
C SER A 68 0.04 -13.09 19.22
N SER A 69 -0.91 -12.16 19.14
CA SER A 69 -2.33 -12.48 18.97
C SER A 69 -2.71 -12.88 17.53
N LEU A 70 -1.78 -12.74 16.59
CA LEU A 70 -1.98 -12.97 15.14
C LEU A 70 -1.13 -14.12 14.60
N GLY A 71 -0.61 -15.00 15.47
CA GLY A 71 0.24 -16.12 15.07
C GLY A 71 1.74 -15.89 15.24
N GLY A 72 2.18 -14.69 15.62
CA GLY A 72 3.59 -14.35 15.80
C GLY A 72 4.14 -13.45 14.69
N LEU A 73 5.40 -13.06 14.85
CA LEU A 73 6.13 -12.24 13.88
C LEU A 73 7.56 -12.75 13.83
N ASN A 74 7.89 -13.43 12.76
CA ASN A 74 9.25 -13.70 12.36
C ASN A 74 9.43 -13.07 10.99
N VAL A 75 10.31 -12.09 10.88
CA VAL A 75 10.54 -11.42 9.60
C VAL A 75 11.58 -12.22 8.86
N GLU A 76 11.31 -12.52 7.59
CA GLU A 76 12.24 -13.27 6.75
C GLU A 76 13.63 -12.65 6.75
N ALA A 77 14.66 -13.51 6.66
CA ALA A 77 16.04 -13.05 6.78
C ALA A 77 16.51 -12.27 5.56
N GLU A 78 16.06 -12.70 4.38
CA GLU A 78 16.37 -12.07 3.12
C GLU A 78 15.22 -11.13 2.69
N PRO A 79 15.54 -9.92 2.22
CA PRO A 79 14.53 -9.02 1.68
C PRO A 79 14.04 -9.50 0.31
N VAL A 80 12.74 -9.32 0.05
CA VAL A 80 12.21 -9.40 -1.31
C VAL A 80 12.35 -8.02 -1.95
N ILE A 81 13.05 -7.95 -3.08
CA ILE A 81 13.34 -6.69 -3.77
C ILE A 81 12.55 -6.66 -5.07
N PHE A 82 11.61 -5.72 -5.18
CA PHE A 82 10.85 -5.45 -6.39
C PHE A 82 11.32 -4.13 -7.02
N PHE A 83 12.09 -4.26 -8.10
CA PHE A 83 12.64 -3.12 -8.84
C PHE A 83 11.96 -3.02 -10.21
N TRP A 84 11.26 -1.91 -10.44
CA TRP A 84 10.54 -1.66 -11.70
C TRP A 84 11.13 -0.51 -12.51
N GLY A 85 12.14 0.19 -11.98
CA GLY A 85 12.67 1.42 -12.59
C GLY A 85 13.22 1.22 -14.01
N ASP A 86 13.79 0.06 -14.30
CA ASP A 86 14.26 -0.31 -15.65
C ASP A 86 13.17 -0.12 -16.72
N LYS A 87 11.89 -0.26 -16.37
CA LYS A 87 10.76 -0.08 -17.30
C LYS A 87 10.60 1.36 -17.80
N SER A 88 11.05 2.36 -17.05
CA SER A 88 10.92 3.79 -17.42
C SER A 88 12.24 4.40 -17.94
N GLU A 89 13.28 3.59 -18.17
CA GLU A 89 14.60 4.05 -18.62
C GLU A 89 14.56 4.83 -19.94
N LYS A 90 13.85 4.30 -20.95
CA LYS A 90 13.77 4.91 -22.29
C LYS A 90 13.10 6.28 -22.25
N ASP A 91 12.01 6.41 -21.51
CA ASP A 91 11.28 7.67 -21.37
C ASP A 91 12.10 8.70 -20.58
N LEU A 92 12.83 8.25 -19.56
CA LEU A 92 13.73 9.12 -18.81
C LEU A 92 14.89 9.62 -19.69
N ALA A 93 15.46 8.75 -20.53
CA ALA A 93 16.50 9.14 -21.49
C ALA A 93 15.98 10.19 -22.49
N PHE A 94 14.74 10.04 -22.96
CA PHE A 94 14.07 11.03 -23.79
C PHE A 94 13.92 12.38 -23.04
N VAL A 95 13.41 12.38 -21.80
CA VAL A 95 13.28 13.62 -21.00
C VAL A 95 14.63 14.29 -20.77
N LYS A 96 15.68 13.52 -20.47
CA LYS A 96 17.05 14.03 -20.33
C LYS A 96 17.56 14.68 -21.62
N SER A 97 17.27 14.09 -22.79
CA SER A 97 17.65 14.67 -24.08
C SER A 97 16.99 16.04 -24.32
N GLN A 98 15.73 16.21 -23.93
CA GLN A 98 15.01 17.48 -24.04
C GLN A 98 15.53 18.52 -23.04
N LEU A 99 15.85 18.10 -21.80
CA LEU A 99 16.48 18.96 -20.81
C LEU A 99 17.84 19.47 -21.27
N ASP A 100 18.60 18.64 -22.00
CA ASP A 100 19.92 19.02 -22.49
C ASP A 100 19.86 20.10 -23.58
N VAL A 101 18.80 20.14 -24.39
CA VAL A 101 18.53 21.28 -25.28
C VAL A 101 18.38 22.58 -24.47
N SER A 102 17.77 22.50 -23.29
CA SER A 102 17.60 23.67 -22.43
C SER A 102 18.91 24.26 -21.88
N LYS A 103 20.03 23.51 -21.90
CA LYS A 103 21.35 24.00 -21.47
C LYS A 103 21.79 25.23 -22.27
N ALA A 104 21.44 25.30 -23.56
CA ALA A 104 21.84 26.38 -24.44
C ALA A 104 21.02 27.68 -24.23
N ILE A 105 19.84 27.58 -23.62
CA ILE A 105 18.86 28.68 -23.54
C ILE A 105 18.45 29.04 -22.11
N SER A 106 19.02 28.40 -21.09
CA SER A 106 18.68 28.65 -19.68
C SER A 106 19.89 28.92 -18.82
N SER A 107 19.69 29.68 -17.74
CA SER A 107 20.74 29.88 -16.74
C SER A 107 21.11 28.56 -16.07
N THR A 108 22.36 28.44 -15.62
CA THR A 108 22.86 27.22 -14.95
C THR A 108 21.99 26.82 -13.76
N GLY A 109 21.52 27.78 -12.96
CA GLY A 109 20.62 27.52 -11.83
C GLY A 109 19.27 26.94 -12.27
N ALA A 110 18.67 27.49 -13.33
CA ALA A 110 17.41 26.98 -13.88
C ALA A 110 17.57 25.56 -14.47
N TYR A 111 18.68 25.29 -15.16
CA TYR A 111 18.99 23.94 -15.66
C TYR A 111 19.13 22.93 -14.51
N ILE A 112 19.88 23.27 -13.46
CA ILE A 112 20.06 22.41 -12.28
C ILE A 112 18.70 22.13 -11.63
N ALA A 113 17.87 23.16 -11.42
CA ALA A 113 16.55 23.01 -10.83
C ALA A 113 15.65 22.08 -11.66
N ARG A 114 15.58 22.28 -12.98
CA ARG A 114 14.80 21.41 -13.88
C ARG A 114 15.29 19.98 -13.89
N SER A 115 16.62 19.79 -13.90
CA SER A 115 17.24 18.46 -13.86
C SER A 115 16.88 17.71 -12.57
N LEU A 116 16.95 18.38 -11.41
CA LEU A 116 16.52 17.81 -10.14
C LEU A 116 15.03 17.47 -10.12
N ILE A 117 14.17 18.39 -10.57
CA ILE A 117 12.72 18.16 -10.62
C ILE A 117 12.39 16.99 -11.53
N ALA A 118 12.93 16.95 -12.74
CA ALA A 118 12.70 15.86 -13.68
C ALA A 118 13.22 14.54 -13.12
N GLN A 119 14.39 14.53 -12.50
CA GLN A 119 14.94 13.34 -11.88
C GLN A 119 14.05 12.79 -10.76
N TYR A 120 13.46 13.65 -9.93
CA TYR A 120 12.60 13.21 -8.82
C TYR A 120 11.15 12.94 -9.21
N MET A 121 10.60 13.67 -10.17
CA MET A 121 9.19 13.61 -10.53
C MET A 121 8.91 12.73 -11.75
N HIS A 122 9.93 12.39 -12.57
CA HIS A 122 9.72 11.57 -13.75
C HIS A 122 9.01 10.27 -13.42
N ASP A 123 9.59 9.48 -12.50
CA ASP A 123 9.05 8.17 -12.16
C ASP A 123 7.68 8.29 -11.48
N ALA A 124 7.48 9.34 -10.67
CA ALA A 124 6.19 9.67 -10.09
C ALA A 124 5.12 9.90 -11.18
N ILE A 125 5.39 10.75 -12.16
CA ILE A 125 4.47 11.06 -13.27
C ILE A 125 4.27 9.84 -14.18
N TRP A 126 5.35 9.11 -14.45
CA TRP A 126 5.36 8.00 -15.39
C TRP A 126 4.47 6.86 -14.90
N VAL A 127 4.52 6.53 -13.61
CA VAL A 127 3.67 5.47 -13.04
C VAL A 127 2.22 5.90 -12.85
N GLN A 128 1.86 7.19 -12.93
CA GLN A 128 0.46 7.61 -12.91
C GLN A 128 -0.29 7.26 -14.20
N LYS A 129 0.42 6.85 -15.26
CA LYS A 129 -0.22 6.43 -16.51
C LYS A 129 -0.63 4.96 -16.41
N SER A 130 -1.90 4.65 -16.66
CA SER A 130 -2.45 3.29 -16.47
C SER A 130 -1.71 2.20 -17.26
N HIS A 131 -1.27 2.50 -18.49
CA HIS A 131 -0.51 1.54 -19.31
C HIS A 131 0.87 1.19 -18.73
N ASN A 132 1.41 2.03 -17.84
CA ASN A 132 2.64 1.78 -17.09
C ASN A 132 2.36 1.14 -15.73
N MET A 133 1.35 1.64 -15.01
CA MET A 133 0.98 1.15 -13.68
C MET A 133 0.51 -0.29 -13.70
N VAL A 134 -0.44 -0.64 -14.57
CA VAL A 134 -1.10 -1.95 -14.56
C VAL A 134 -0.09 -3.11 -14.68
N PRO A 135 0.85 -3.11 -15.64
CA PRO A 135 1.88 -4.15 -15.70
C PRO A 135 2.74 -4.26 -14.43
N ILE A 136 3.08 -3.12 -13.80
CA ILE A 136 3.83 -3.11 -12.53
C ILE A 136 3.03 -3.76 -11.41
N LEU A 137 1.73 -3.50 -11.33
CA LEU A 137 0.85 -4.11 -10.34
C LEU A 137 0.70 -5.61 -10.55
N GLU A 138 0.63 -6.09 -11.79
CA GLU A 138 0.58 -7.54 -12.07
C GLU A 138 1.87 -8.25 -11.68
N GLU A 139 3.02 -7.64 -11.98
CA GLU A 139 4.30 -8.18 -11.57
C GLU A 139 4.42 -8.19 -10.04
N LEU A 140 4.13 -7.08 -9.37
CA LEU A 140 4.13 -7.01 -7.90
C LEU A 140 3.18 -8.04 -7.28
N ASN A 141 1.99 -8.24 -7.86
CA ASN A 141 1.04 -9.23 -7.36
C ASN A 141 1.57 -10.67 -7.47
N THR A 142 2.44 -10.95 -8.44
CA THR A 142 3.10 -12.25 -8.57
C THR A 142 4.02 -12.50 -7.38
N TYR A 143 4.86 -11.54 -7.00
CA TYR A 143 5.71 -11.63 -5.80
C TYR A 143 4.88 -11.81 -4.52
N VAL A 144 3.77 -11.07 -4.38
CA VAL A 144 2.88 -11.22 -3.21
C VAL A 144 2.26 -12.62 -3.15
N LYS A 145 1.84 -13.18 -4.30
CA LYS A 145 1.27 -14.53 -4.37
C LYS A 145 2.30 -15.62 -4.10
N GLU A 146 3.53 -15.48 -4.60
CA GLU A 146 4.64 -16.38 -4.31
C GLU A 146 4.91 -16.44 -2.82
N GLN A 147 5.02 -15.27 -2.16
CA GLN A 147 5.21 -15.20 -0.71
C GLN A 147 4.04 -15.82 0.05
N SER A 148 2.80 -15.56 -0.36
CA SER A 148 1.64 -16.21 0.22
C SER A 148 1.62 -17.72 0.03
N ALA A 149 2.12 -18.25 -1.09
CA ALA A 149 2.18 -19.69 -1.36
C ALA A 149 3.21 -20.40 -0.48
N GLU A 150 4.26 -19.68 -0.08
CA GLU A 150 5.23 -20.12 0.94
C GLU A 150 4.68 -20.04 2.37
N GLY A 151 3.46 -19.50 2.54
CA GLY A 151 2.83 -19.31 3.85
C GLY A 151 3.12 -17.96 4.49
N ASN A 152 3.89 -17.10 3.82
CA ASN A 152 4.31 -15.81 4.36
C ASN A 152 3.18 -14.76 4.27
N ASP A 153 3.07 -13.97 5.32
CA ASP A 153 2.35 -12.70 5.29
C ASP A 153 3.24 -11.61 4.69
N VAL A 154 2.65 -10.57 4.11
CA VAL A 154 3.38 -9.57 3.33
C VAL A 154 3.24 -8.17 3.92
N ILE A 155 4.34 -7.43 3.95
CA ILE A 155 4.37 -5.97 4.16
C ILE A 155 5.09 -5.31 2.98
N LEU A 156 4.43 -4.34 2.34
CA LEU A 156 5.00 -3.59 1.23
C LEU A 156 5.73 -2.34 1.71
N TYR A 157 6.91 -2.06 1.16
CA TYR A 157 7.73 -0.90 1.48
C TYR A 157 7.88 -0.03 0.23
N GLY A 158 7.05 1.01 0.11
CA GLY A 158 7.09 1.97 -1.00
C GLY A 158 8.07 3.10 -0.72
N TYR A 159 9.12 3.23 -1.55
CA TYR A 159 10.03 4.38 -1.51
C TYR A 159 9.72 5.34 -2.65
N SER A 160 9.54 6.63 -2.36
CA SER A 160 9.36 7.68 -3.38
C SER A 160 8.25 7.33 -4.37
N ALA A 161 8.53 7.15 -5.66
CA ALA A 161 7.55 6.72 -6.66
C ALA A 161 6.92 5.34 -6.36
N GLY A 162 7.63 4.48 -5.62
CA GLY A 162 7.09 3.22 -5.11
C GLY A 162 5.88 3.39 -4.19
N THR A 163 5.67 4.57 -3.60
CA THR A 163 4.50 4.85 -2.77
C THR A 163 3.21 4.90 -3.60
N PHE A 164 3.27 5.38 -4.86
CA PHE A 164 2.15 5.27 -5.80
C PHE A 164 1.81 3.82 -6.11
N ILE A 165 2.84 2.99 -6.32
CA ILE A 165 2.63 1.56 -6.56
C ILE A 165 1.94 0.89 -5.37
N THR A 166 2.34 1.21 -4.12
CA THR A 166 1.65 0.64 -2.94
C THR A 166 0.21 1.10 -2.83
N TYR A 167 -0.07 2.38 -3.10
CA TYR A 167 -1.42 2.93 -3.09
C TYR A 167 -2.29 2.24 -4.15
N GLU A 168 -1.81 2.19 -5.39
CA GLU A 168 -2.50 1.54 -6.49
C GLU A 168 -2.62 0.03 -6.31
N TYR A 169 -1.69 -0.62 -5.61
CA TYR A 169 -1.83 -2.02 -5.24
C TYR A 169 -2.98 -2.22 -4.25
N LEU A 170 -3.08 -1.39 -3.20
CA LEU A 170 -4.20 -1.43 -2.27
C LEU A 170 -5.52 -1.20 -2.99
N PHE A 171 -5.57 -0.19 -3.87
CA PHE A 171 -6.76 0.15 -4.65
C PHE A 171 -7.16 -0.95 -5.62
N ASN A 172 -6.22 -1.49 -6.40
CA ASN A 172 -6.56 -2.39 -7.51
C ASN A 172 -6.65 -3.87 -7.10
N LYS A 173 -5.91 -4.28 -6.07
CA LYS A 173 -5.66 -5.71 -5.78
C LYS A 173 -6.32 -6.21 -4.50
N LEU A 174 -6.68 -5.34 -3.55
CA LEU A 174 -7.36 -5.81 -2.33
C LEU A 174 -8.81 -6.21 -2.57
N ARG A 175 -9.26 -7.24 -1.85
CA ARG A 175 -10.59 -7.86 -2.00
C ARG A 175 -11.67 -7.12 -1.20
N TYR A 176 -11.82 -5.81 -1.42
CA TYR A 176 -12.77 -4.97 -0.67
C TYR A 176 -14.13 -4.78 -1.35
N ILE A 177 -14.32 -5.29 -2.56
CA ILE A 177 -15.57 -5.12 -3.31
C ILE A 177 -16.47 -6.32 -3.05
N ASN A 178 -17.64 -6.07 -2.47
CA ASN A 178 -18.71 -7.07 -2.44
C ASN A 178 -19.52 -6.96 -3.74
N PRO A 179 -19.60 -8.01 -4.58
CA PRO A 179 -20.26 -7.93 -5.88
C PRO A 179 -21.75 -7.58 -5.80
N GLU A 180 -22.48 -8.10 -4.82
CA GLU A 180 -23.90 -7.77 -4.62
C GLU A 180 -24.08 -6.28 -4.33
N LYS A 181 -23.39 -5.77 -3.31
CA LYS A 181 -23.45 -4.34 -2.95
C LYS A 181 -22.96 -3.43 -4.08
N LEU A 182 -22.00 -3.89 -4.89
CA LEU A 182 -21.55 -3.16 -6.07
C LEU A 182 -22.72 -2.95 -7.04
N PHE A 183 -23.40 -4.02 -7.46
CA PHE A 183 -24.49 -3.90 -8.43
C PHE A 183 -25.71 -3.16 -7.87
N GLU A 184 -25.98 -3.27 -6.56
CA GLU A 184 -26.96 -2.42 -5.87
C GLU A 184 -26.59 -0.93 -5.94
N SER A 185 -25.32 -0.59 -5.66
CA SER A 185 -24.83 0.80 -5.72
C SER A 185 -24.86 1.39 -7.13
N LEU A 186 -24.66 0.54 -8.15
CA LEU A 186 -24.78 0.88 -9.57
C LEU A 186 -26.24 0.96 -10.04
N LYS A 187 -27.22 0.70 -9.16
CA LYS A 187 -28.66 0.75 -9.44
C LYS A 187 -29.07 -0.16 -10.60
N MET A 188 -28.53 -1.37 -10.64
CA MET A 188 -28.98 -2.39 -11.58
C MET A 188 -30.45 -2.73 -11.35
N ASP A 189 -31.13 -3.18 -12.40
CA ASP A 189 -32.54 -3.58 -12.33
C ASP A 189 -32.75 -4.83 -11.43
N ASP A 190 -33.98 -4.98 -10.92
CA ASP A 190 -34.33 -6.04 -9.97
C ASP A 190 -34.06 -7.45 -10.51
N GLU A 191 -34.22 -7.68 -11.82
CA GLU A 191 -33.92 -8.98 -12.45
C GLU A 191 -32.43 -9.32 -12.33
N PHE A 192 -31.54 -8.35 -12.52
CA PHE A 192 -30.10 -8.57 -12.30
C PHE A 192 -29.78 -8.84 -10.85
N LEU A 193 -30.38 -8.05 -9.95
CA LEU A 193 -30.10 -8.15 -8.53
C LEU A 193 -30.58 -9.50 -7.97
N GLU A 194 -31.73 -9.99 -8.41
CA GLU A 194 -32.22 -11.35 -8.13
C GLU A 194 -31.18 -12.39 -8.61
N TYR A 195 -30.72 -12.28 -9.86
CA TYR A 195 -29.71 -13.17 -10.42
C TYR A 195 -28.39 -13.18 -9.61
N VAL A 196 -27.93 -12.01 -9.17
CA VAL A 196 -26.73 -11.84 -8.34
C VAL A 196 -26.91 -12.49 -6.96
N ARG A 197 -28.08 -12.33 -6.33
CA ARG A 197 -28.43 -12.94 -5.04
C ARG A 197 -28.54 -14.46 -5.11
N GLU A 198 -29.08 -14.99 -6.21
CA GLU A 198 -29.15 -16.44 -6.46
C GLU A 198 -27.76 -17.05 -6.73
N ASN A 199 -26.79 -16.23 -7.16
CA ASN A 199 -25.44 -16.68 -7.53
C ASN A 199 -24.37 -15.92 -6.73
N PRO A 200 -24.32 -16.07 -5.39
CA PRO A 200 -23.41 -15.28 -4.55
C PRO A 200 -21.94 -15.52 -4.94
N LYS A 201 -21.15 -14.44 -4.89
CA LYS A 201 -19.71 -14.44 -5.19
C LYS A 201 -18.92 -13.95 -4.00
N LYS A 202 -17.64 -14.33 -3.96
CA LYS A 202 -16.71 -13.85 -2.94
C LYS A 202 -16.43 -12.36 -3.15
N ASN A 203 -15.92 -11.70 -2.11
CA ASN A 203 -15.38 -10.36 -2.26
C ASN A 203 -14.23 -10.37 -3.28
N THR A 204 -14.17 -9.32 -4.08
CA THR A 204 -13.25 -9.18 -5.21
C THR A 204 -12.54 -7.83 -5.20
N CYS A 205 -11.70 -7.56 -6.19
CA CYS A 205 -10.91 -6.35 -6.35
C CYS A 205 -11.18 -5.67 -7.70
N ILE A 206 -10.78 -4.40 -7.85
CA ILE A 206 -10.98 -3.63 -9.09
C ILE A 206 -10.38 -4.36 -10.30
N SER A 207 -9.16 -4.91 -10.20
CA SER A 207 -8.52 -5.59 -11.33
C SER A 207 -9.34 -6.78 -11.83
N ALA A 208 -9.95 -7.58 -10.94
CA ALA A 208 -10.74 -8.74 -11.33
C ALA A 208 -11.98 -8.37 -12.15
N LEU A 209 -12.55 -7.18 -11.92
CA LEU A 209 -13.72 -6.70 -12.65
C LEU A 209 -13.39 -6.29 -14.10
N SER A 210 -12.14 -5.90 -14.36
CA SER A 210 -11.68 -5.35 -15.64
C SER A 210 -11.89 -6.27 -16.84
N TYR A 211 -11.92 -5.69 -18.05
CA TYR A 211 -12.01 -6.42 -19.32
C TYR A 211 -10.88 -7.41 -19.56
N SER A 212 -9.70 -7.19 -18.97
CA SER A 212 -8.58 -8.12 -19.06
C SER A 212 -8.78 -9.39 -18.21
N TYR A 213 -9.74 -9.38 -17.29
CA TYR A 213 -10.09 -10.50 -16.41
C TYR A 213 -11.55 -10.91 -16.61
N ALA A 214 -12.44 -10.63 -15.66
CA ALA A 214 -13.82 -11.08 -15.74
C ALA A 214 -14.64 -10.35 -16.82
N GLY A 215 -14.25 -9.15 -17.22
CA GLY A 215 -15.04 -8.35 -18.17
C GLY A 215 -16.41 -7.94 -17.64
N ILE A 216 -16.46 -7.65 -16.33
CA ILE A 216 -17.62 -7.02 -15.67
C ILE A 216 -17.70 -5.55 -16.07
N GLY A 217 -16.57 -4.83 -16.01
CA GLY A 217 -16.51 -3.41 -16.32
C GLY A 217 -15.14 -2.80 -16.05
N THR A 218 -14.93 -1.53 -16.43
CA THR A 218 -13.68 -0.80 -16.19
C THR A 218 -13.93 0.48 -15.44
N VAL A 219 -13.00 0.88 -14.57
CA VAL A 219 -13.01 2.20 -13.96
C VAL A 219 -12.64 3.24 -15.02
N SER A 220 -13.47 4.27 -15.18
CA SER A 220 -13.25 5.40 -16.09
C SER A 220 -12.24 6.40 -15.51
N GLU A 221 -11.81 7.37 -16.32
CA GLU A 221 -10.99 8.51 -15.84
C GLU A 221 -11.73 9.35 -14.78
N THR A 222 -13.07 9.37 -14.85
CA THR A 222 -13.94 10.01 -13.85
C THR A 222 -14.16 9.16 -12.60
N GLY A 223 -13.57 7.97 -12.54
CA GLY A 223 -13.63 7.06 -11.39
C GLY A 223 -14.84 6.15 -11.34
N GLN A 224 -15.69 6.15 -12.38
CA GLN A 224 -16.92 5.35 -12.41
C GLN A 224 -16.67 3.97 -13.01
N ILE A 225 -17.30 2.92 -12.50
CA ILE A 225 -17.27 1.61 -13.18
C ILE A 225 -18.25 1.62 -14.35
N ILE A 226 -17.72 1.52 -15.57
CA ILE A 226 -18.48 1.32 -16.79
C ILE A 226 -18.65 -0.18 -17.02
N LEU A 227 -19.86 -0.68 -16.79
CA LEU A 227 -20.21 -2.09 -16.95
C LEU A 227 -20.21 -2.52 -18.42
N ASN A 228 -20.07 -3.82 -18.62
CA ASN A 228 -20.31 -4.47 -19.89
C ASN A 228 -21.79 -4.30 -20.28
N GLN A 229 -22.00 -3.66 -21.44
CA GLN A 229 -23.35 -3.32 -21.93
C GLN A 229 -24.09 -4.53 -22.52
N ASP A 230 -23.39 -5.62 -22.82
CA ASP A 230 -23.99 -6.89 -23.22
C ASP A 230 -24.43 -7.67 -21.98
N ARG A 231 -25.74 -7.69 -21.73
CA ARG A 231 -26.35 -8.26 -20.54
C ARG A 231 -26.08 -9.74 -20.35
N GLU A 232 -26.15 -10.52 -21.42
CA GLU A 232 -25.93 -11.97 -21.36
C GLU A 232 -24.45 -12.27 -21.11
N LYS A 233 -23.55 -11.50 -21.74
CA LYS A 233 -22.12 -11.58 -21.41
C LYS A 233 -21.85 -11.14 -19.97
N LEU A 234 -22.50 -10.10 -19.47
CA LEU A 234 -22.32 -9.65 -18.08
C LEU A 234 -22.72 -10.75 -17.09
N LYS A 235 -23.86 -11.42 -17.29
CA LYS A 235 -24.28 -12.58 -16.48
C LYS A 235 -23.26 -13.73 -16.58
N ALA A 236 -22.83 -14.10 -17.79
CA ALA A 236 -21.85 -15.17 -18.00
C ALA A 236 -20.48 -14.86 -17.36
N ASN A 237 -20.05 -13.61 -17.43
CA ASN A 237 -18.81 -13.11 -16.84
C ASN A 237 -18.89 -13.11 -15.31
N TYR A 238 -20.03 -12.71 -14.74
CA TYR A 238 -20.29 -12.75 -13.31
C TYR A 238 -20.15 -14.16 -12.73
N LEU A 239 -20.59 -15.20 -13.45
CA LEU A 239 -20.44 -16.58 -12.98
C LEU A 239 -18.97 -17.00 -12.79
N LYS A 240 -18.05 -16.44 -13.58
CA LYS A 240 -16.61 -16.73 -13.53
C LYS A 240 -15.82 -15.83 -12.57
N LEU A 241 -16.48 -14.89 -11.88
CA LEU A 241 -15.82 -13.85 -11.10
C LEU A 241 -14.92 -14.41 -9.99
N ASP A 242 -15.28 -15.51 -9.34
CA ASP A 242 -14.46 -16.11 -8.29
C ASP A 242 -13.11 -16.62 -8.83
N GLU A 243 -13.10 -17.27 -10.00
CA GLU A 243 -11.86 -17.70 -10.66
C GLU A 243 -10.97 -16.51 -11.00
N GLN A 244 -11.57 -15.47 -11.58
CA GLN A 244 -10.86 -14.25 -11.96
C GLN A 244 -10.36 -13.46 -10.75
N THR A 245 -11.07 -13.54 -9.62
CA THR A 245 -10.65 -12.96 -8.34
C THR A 245 -9.37 -13.62 -7.84
N GLU A 246 -9.26 -14.95 -7.91
CA GLU A 246 -8.04 -15.65 -7.53
C GLU A 246 -6.85 -15.33 -8.45
N LEU A 247 -7.11 -15.01 -9.73
CA LEU A 247 -6.08 -14.62 -10.69
C LEU A 247 -5.64 -13.16 -10.56
N ALA A 248 -6.57 -12.22 -10.38
CA ALA A 248 -6.27 -10.80 -10.45
C ALA A 248 -5.94 -10.16 -9.10
N CYS A 249 -6.55 -10.64 -8.01
CA CYS A 249 -6.48 -9.99 -6.71
C CYS A 249 -5.28 -10.47 -5.88
N ALA A 250 -4.96 -9.70 -4.84
CA ALA A 250 -4.06 -10.12 -3.79
C ALA A 250 -4.64 -11.36 -3.07
N PRO A 251 -3.80 -12.26 -2.55
CA PRO A 251 -4.23 -13.33 -1.67
C PRO A 251 -5.00 -12.77 -0.47
N ASP A 252 -6.15 -13.37 -0.17
CA ASP A 252 -7.02 -12.87 0.89
C ASP A 252 -6.31 -12.92 2.25
N ASN A 253 -6.45 -11.84 3.02
CA ASN A 253 -5.90 -11.71 4.37
C ASN A 253 -4.37 -11.89 4.52
N ARG A 254 -3.57 -11.80 3.44
CA ARG A 254 -2.10 -11.97 3.49
C ARG A 254 -1.30 -10.68 3.53
N LEU A 255 -1.85 -9.59 3.00
CA LEU A 255 -1.23 -8.27 3.14
C LEU A 255 -1.52 -7.71 4.55
N LYS A 256 -0.48 -7.50 5.35
CA LYS A 256 -0.60 -7.02 6.74
C LYS A 256 -0.29 -5.54 6.90
N GLY A 257 0.38 -4.93 5.93
CA GLY A 257 0.57 -3.49 5.96
C GLY A 257 1.45 -2.94 4.86
N ILE A 258 1.53 -1.62 4.86
CA ILE A 258 2.39 -0.86 3.98
C ILE A 258 3.18 0.19 4.77
N VAL A 259 4.41 0.42 4.33
CA VAL A 259 5.30 1.45 4.84
C VAL A 259 5.74 2.32 3.67
N ASN A 260 5.20 3.54 3.63
CA ASN A 260 5.55 4.54 2.64
C ASN A 260 6.57 5.50 3.21
N PHE A 261 7.59 5.85 2.43
CA PHE A 261 8.62 6.78 2.87
C PHE A 261 9.20 7.55 1.69
N ALA A 262 9.67 8.76 1.98
CA ALA A 262 9.96 9.76 0.96
C ALA A 262 8.74 10.02 0.06
N SER A 263 7.54 9.98 0.66
CA SER A 263 6.26 9.83 -0.04
C SER A 263 5.67 11.18 -0.46
N PRO A 264 5.45 11.39 -1.76
CA PRO A 264 4.72 12.55 -2.28
C PRO A 264 3.21 12.31 -2.46
N LEU A 265 2.63 11.23 -1.89
CA LEU A 265 1.24 10.82 -2.16
C LEU A 265 0.21 11.95 -2.04
N VAL A 266 0.31 12.77 -0.98
CA VAL A 266 -0.61 13.88 -0.72
C VAL A 266 -0.62 14.92 -1.85
N LEU A 267 0.50 15.12 -2.53
CA LEU A 267 0.59 16.08 -3.63
C LEU A 267 -0.19 15.59 -4.87
N PHE A 268 -0.10 14.31 -5.18
CA PHE A 268 -0.65 13.74 -6.42
C PHE A 268 -2.11 13.30 -6.26
N TYR A 269 -2.51 12.82 -5.09
CA TYR A 269 -3.87 12.39 -4.80
C TYR A 269 -4.64 13.44 -3.99
N SER A 270 -4.47 14.72 -4.35
CA SER A 270 -5.16 15.84 -3.69
C SER A 270 -6.63 15.98 -4.12
N ASP A 271 -6.96 15.41 -5.27
CA ASP A 271 -8.31 15.18 -5.81
C ASP A 271 -9.19 14.31 -4.92
N LEU A 272 -8.61 13.47 -4.05
CA LEU A 272 -9.36 12.75 -3.00
C LEU A 272 -10.08 13.68 -2.00
N ALA A 273 -9.79 14.98 -2.02
CA ALA A 273 -10.53 15.97 -1.25
C ALA A 273 -11.84 16.43 -1.94
N ASP A 274 -12.02 16.16 -3.24
CA ASP A 274 -13.22 16.53 -3.99
C ASP A 274 -14.34 15.52 -3.75
N SER A 275 -15.40 15.91 -3.03
CA SER A 275 -16.50 15.02 -2.64
C SER A 275 -17.25 14.39 -3.81
N GLU A 276 -17.22 15.01 -4.99
CA GLU A 276 -17.95 14.55 -6.18
C GLU A 276 -17.19 13.47 -6.97
N TYR A 277 -15.94 13.17 -6.60
CA TYR A 277 -15.12 12.22 -7.34
C TYR A 277 -15.46 10.76 -6.99
N GLU A 278 -15.92 9.94 -7.94
CA GLU A 278 -16.39 8.57 -7.66
C GLU A 278 -15.26 7.63 -7.22
N LEU A 279 -13.98 7.92 -7.53
CA LEU A 279 -12.86 7.21 -6.90
C LEU A 279 -12.92 7.28 -5.37
N ASN A 280 -13.58 8.29 -4.79
CA ASN A 280 -13.82 8.34 -3.35
C ASN A 280 -14.68 7.18 -2.86
N TYR A 281 -15.63 6.68 -3.66
CA TYR A 281 -16.44 5.52 -3.27
C TYR A 281 -15.55 4.29 -3.05
N TYR A 282 -14.71 3.95 -4.02
CA TYR A 282 -13.79 2.82 -3.90
C TYR A 282 -12.71 3.05 -2.83
N ASN A 283 -12.24 4.29 -2.68
CA ASN A 283 -11.33 4.65 -1.59
C ASN A 283 -11.96 4.53 -0.20
N LYS A 284 -13.25 4.85 -0.05
CA LYS A 284 -14.02 4.61 1.18
C LYS A 284 -14.05 3.11 1.50
N LEU A 285 -14.37 2.27 0.51
CA LEU A 285 -14.38 0.81 0.67
C LEU A 285 -12.99 0.24 1.01
N MET A 286 -11.95 0.69 0.29
CA MET A 286 -10.55 0.31 0.58
C MET A 286 -10.15 0.72 2.00
N THR A 287 -10.49 1.95 2.41
CA THR A 287 -10.18 2.45 3.76
C THR A 287 -10.91 1.64 4.83
N LYS A 288 -12.20 1.35 4.64
CA LYS A 288 -12.96 0.45 5.51
C LYS A 288 -12.26 -0.91 5.60
N TYR A 289 -11.90 -1.51 4.47
CA TYR A 289 -11.20 -2.81 4.44
C TYR A 289 -9.88 -2.78 5.21
N ILE A 290 -9.07 -1.73 5.08
CA ILE A 290 -7.81 -1.57 5.82
C ILE A 290 -8.05 -1.63 7.33
N PHE A 291 -9.06 -0.90 7.84
CA PHE A 291 -9.36 -0.89 9.27
C PHE A 291 -9.96 -2.22 9.75
N GLU A 292 -10.85 -2.82 8.99
CA GLU A 292 -11.55 -4.05 9.42
C GLU A 292 -10.64 -5.29 9.36
N ASN A 293 -9.62 -5.30 8.50
CA ASN A 293 -8.71 -6.44 8.31
C ASN A 293 -7.34 -6.26 8.97
N GLY A 294 -7.20 -5.31 9.91
CA GLY A 294 -5.98 -5.18 10.71
C GLY A 294 -4.74 -4.72 9.92
N ILE A 295 -4.94 -4.08 8.76
CA ILE A 295 -3.86 -3.60 7.89
C ILE A 295 -3.32 -2.29 8.45
N PHE A 296 -2.01 -2.18 8.62
CA PHE A 296 -1.39 -0.90 8.93
C PHE A 296 -0.90 -0.20 7.66
N TRP A 297 -1.17 1.10 7.55
CA TRP A 297 -0.65 2.00 6.54
C TRP A 297 0.08 3.10 7.26
N ILE A 298 1.41 3.10 7.18
CA ILE A 298 2.24 4.13 7.80
C ILE A 298 3.06 4.88 6.76
N THR A 299 3.01 6.22 6.83
CA THR A 299 3.87 7.09 6.05
C THR A 299 4.94 7.69 6.95
N VAL A 300 6.20 7.59 6.56
CA VAL A 300 7.36 8.06 7.32
C VAL A 300 8.21 8.94 6.42
N ASN A 301 8.11 10.26 6.59
CA ASN A 301 8.93 11.21 5.86
C ASN A 301 9.95 11.88 6.79
N PHE A 302 11.13 12.14 6.26
CA PHE A 302 12.06 13.04 6.91
C PHE A 302 11.57 14.48 6.74
N ARG A 303 11.58 15.25 7.83
CA ARG A 303 11.09 16.64 7.82
C ARG A 303 11.91 17.57 6.91
N GLU A 304 13.12 17.17 6.54
CA GLU A 304 13.97 17.90 5.58
C GLU A 304 13.76 17.47 4.13
N ASP A 305 13.01 16.38 3.89
CA ASP A 305 12.76 15.85 2.55
C ASP A 305 11.76 16.75 1.82
N PRO A 306 12.18 17.46 0.75
CA PRO A 306 11.29 18.38 0.04
C PRO A 306 10.19 17.67 -0.75
N LEU A 307 10.25 16.33 -0.87
CA LEU A 307 9.26 15.52 -1.58
C LEU A 307 8.42 14.65 -0.64
N GLY A 308 8.73 14.66 0.66
CA GLY A 308 7.94 13.99 1.68
C GLY A 308 6.78 14.88 2.11
N PHE A 309 5.69 14.88 1.34
CA PHE A 309 4.52 15.72 1.64
C PHE A 309 3.71 15.14 2.80
N PRO A 310 3.55 15.88 3.93
CA PRO A 310 2.81 15.39 5.08
C PRO A 310 1.30 15.47 4.85
N THR A 311 0.56 14.58 5.49
CA THR A 311 -0.86 14.83 5.74
C THR A 311 -1.02 16.00 6.74
N SER A 312 -2.12 16.75 6.63
CA SER A 312 -2.38 17.89 7.54
C SER A 312 -2.45 17.46 9.01
N ARG A 313 -3.09 16.31 9.27
CA ARG A 313 -3.10 15.65 10.57
C ARG A 313 -3.51 14.19 10.44
N ASN A 314 -3.06 13.38 11.39
CA ASN A 314 -3.66 12.08 11.68
C ASN A 314 -5.12 12.26 12.14
N LEU A 315 -5.98 11.35 11.68
CA LEU A 315 -7.40 11.26 12.02
C LEU A 315 -7.64 9.99 12.83
N THR A 316 -8.51 10.09 13.84
CA THR A 316 -9.02 8.92 14.57
C THR A 316 -10.00 8.13 13.71
N VAL A 317 -10.25 6.86 14.03
CA VAL A 317 -11.25 6.04 13.32
C VAL A 317 -12.62 6.73 13.24
N ASN A 318 -13.07 7.35 14.33
CA ASN A 318 -14.35 8.09 14.34
C ASN A 318 -14.35 9.26 13.34
N GLU A 319 -13.28 10.07 13.33
CA GLU A 319 -13.17 11.17 12.37
C GLU A 319 -13.05 10.68 10.91
N ILE A 320 -12.50 9.48 10.70
CA ILE A 320 -12.47 8.83 9.39
C ILE A 320 -13.89 8.39 9.00
N GLN A 321 -14.61 7.70 9.88
CA GLN A 321 -16.00 7.30 9.64
C GLN A 321 -16.89 8.49 9.28
N ASP A 322 -16.77 9.60 10.03
CA ASP A 322 -17.52 10.83 9.78
C ASP A 322 -17.22 11.42 8.40
N ARG A 323 -15.96 11.35 7.94
CA ARG A 323 -15.55 11.85 6.62
C ARG A 323 -15.94 10.93 5.47
N LEU A 324 -15.91 9.63 5.71
CA LEU A 324 -16.27 8.63 4.70
C LEU A 324 -17.79 8.48 4.56
N ASP A 325 -18.55 8.93 5.56
CA ASP A 325 -19.99 8.63 5.71
C ASP A 325 -20.23 7.11 5.67
N MET A 326 -19.43 6.38 6.45
CA MET A 326 -19.44 4.92 6.45
C MET A 326 -19.05 4.38 7.83
N GLN A 327 -19.79 3.37 8.31
CA GLN A 327 -19.45 2.67 9.55
C GLN A 327 -18.30 1.69 9.31
N ILE A 328 -17.34 1.66 10.25
CA ILE A 328 -16.23 0.70 10.26
C ILE A 328 -16.46 -0.23 11.46
N GLU A 329 -16.59 -1.53 11.18
CA GLU A 329 -16.94 -2.56 12.16
C GLU A 329 -15.69 -3.18 12.75
N ASN A 330 -15.61 -3.22 14.09
CA ASN A 330 -14.49 -3.84 14.81
C ASN A 330 -13.10 -3.40 14.27
N PRO A 331 -12.82 -2.08 14.19
CA PRO A 331 -11.59 -1.58 13.62
C PRO A 331 -10.36 -2.13 14.37
N SER A 332 -9.42 -2.67 13.62
CA SER A 332 -8.14 -3.18 14.11
C SER A 332 -6.93 -2.65 13.32
N GLY A 333 -7.11 -2.15 12.09
CA GLY A 333 -6.04 -1.56 11.27
C GLY A 333 -5.65 -0.14 11.68
N VAL A 334 -4.73 0.49 10.96
CA VAL A 334 -4.31 1.87 11.28
C VAL A 334 -3.81 2.60 10.04
N ILE A 335 -4.19 3.88 9.90
CA ILE A 335 -3.54 4.82 9.00
C ILE A 335 -2.83 5.88 9.85
N TYR A 336 -1.53 6.10 9.62
CA TYR A 336 -0.74 7.05 10.41
C TYR A 336 0.46 7.66 9.66
N ASP A 337 0.60 8.98 9.76
CA ASP A 337 1.68 9.77 9.21
C ASP A 337 2.65 10.23 10.32
N ASP A 338 3.95 9.95 10.11
CA ASP A 338 5.07 10.55 10.83
C ASP A 338 6.05 11.20 9.85
N SER A 339 5.66 12.36 9.31
CA SER A 339 6.51 13.22 8.49
C SER A 339 7.37 14.20 9.30
N SER A 340 7.55 13.95 10.61
CA SER A 340 8.28 14.84 11.53
C SER A 340 9.71 14.38 11.84
N VAL A 341 10.16 13.31 11.18
CA VAL A 341 11.39 12.60 11.53
C VAL A 341 12.61 13.41 11.11
N TRP A 342 13.53 13.68 12.05
CA TRP A 342 14.74 14.43 11.75
C TRP A 342 15.86 13.51 11.24
N SER A 343 16.20 13.62 9.95
CA SER A 343 17.30 12.87 9.32
C SER A 343 18.70 13.41 9.67
N LYS A 344 18.77 14.68 10.07
CA LYS A 344 19.98 15.50 10.22
C LYS A 344 20.77 15.66 8.92
N ARG A 345 20.08 15.60 7.78
CA ARG A 345 20.63 15.89 6.45
C ARG A 345 20.11 17.22 5.94
N LEU A 346 20.84 17.81 4.99
CA LEU A 346 20.37 18.96 4.23
C LEU A 346 19.26 18.53 3.27
N PHE A 347 18.36 19.44 2.92
CA PHE A 347 17.19 19.13 2.08
C PHE A 347 17.56 18.43 0.76
N ALA A 348 18.64 18.86 0.10
CA ALA A 348 19.12 18.31 -1.17
C ALA A 348 19.52 16.83 -1.09
N PHE A 349 19.80 16.32 0.12
CA PHE A 349 20.19 14.92 0.34
C PHE A 349 19.18 14.14 1.18
N ALA A 350 18.18 14.82 1.75
CA ALA A 350 17.24 14.20 2.67
C ALA A 350 16.42 13.10 1.98
N HIS A 351 15.97 13.34 0.74
CA HIS A 351 15.17 12.40 -0.05
C HIS A 351 15.85 11.05 -0.26
N THR A 352 17.17 11.03 -0.52
CA THR A 352 17.92 9.77 -0.74
C THR A 352 18.54 9.21 0.54
N SER A 353 18.38 9.90 1.67
CA SER A 353 19.09 9.56 2.90
C SER A 353 18.49 8.40 3.69
N TYR A 354 17.31 7.90 3.36
CA TYR A 354 16.66 6.81 4.11
C TYR A 354 17.53 5.56 4.21
N TRP A 355 18.32 5.28 3.16
CA TRP A 355 19.28 4.17 3.11
C TRP A 355 20.51 4.40 4.00
N SER A 356 21.06 5.62 3.98
CA SER A 356 22.25 5.98 4.77
C SER A 356 21.93 6.26 6.23
N ALA A 357 20.74 6.78 6.52
CA ALA A 357 20.18 7.05 7.83
C ALA A 357 19.30 5.88 8.34
N ARG A 358 19.57 4.65 7.87
CA ARG A 358 18.81 3.43 8.17
C ARG A 358 18.47 3.25 9.66
N GLY A 359 19.40 3.57 10.56
CA GLY A 359 19.16 3.47 12.01
C GLY A 359 18.11 4.45 12.53
N THR A 360 18.04 5.65 11.97
CA THR A 360 17.00 6.65 12.28
C THR A 360 15.69 6.25 11.63
N PHE A 361 15.73 5.87 10.35
CA PHE A 361 14.53 5.45 9.61
C PHE A 361 13.85 4.23 10.25
N SER A 362 14.59 3.13 10.52
CA SER A 362 14.01 1.94 11.14
C SER A 362 13.41 2.20 12.52
N LYS A 363 14.01 3.12 13.31
CA LYS A 363 13.42 3.55 14.59
C LYS A 363 12.12 4.32 14.39
N ALA A 364 12.06 5.17 13.36
CA ALA A 364 10.86 5.91 13.02
C ALA A 364 9.74 4.97 12.59
N VAL A 365 9.98 4.01 11.68
CA VAL A 365 8.99 3.01 11.25
C VAL A 365 8.35 2.29 12.45
N VAL A 366 9.17 1.73 13.35
CA VAL A 366 8.67 1.04 14.57
C VAL A 366 7.89 1.99 15.48
N LYS A 367 8.35 3.23 15.63
CA LYS A 367 7.68 4.24 16.44
C LYS A 367 6.34 4.65 15.83
N SER A 368 6.26 4.83 14.52
CA SER A 368 5.05 5.18 13.77
C SER A 368 4.01 4.08 13.87
N PHE A 369 4.41 2.82 13.74
CA PHE A 369 3.54 1.68 14.01
C PHE A 369 2.92 1.79 15.40
N ILE A 370 3.74 1.87 16.45
CA ILE A 370 3.27 1.89 17.85
C ILE A 370 2.39 3.11 18.13
N ASN A 371 2.82 4.28 17.67
CA ASN A 371 2.09 5.52 17.89
C ASN A 371 0.79 5.56 17.10
N GLY A 372 0.74 4.96 15.91
CA GLY A 372 -0.46 4.78 15.13
C GLY A 372 -1.51 3.98 15.90
N TYR A 373 -1.16 2.79 16.36
CA TYR A 373 -2.10 1.96 17.14
C TYR A 373 -2.56 2.66 18.42
N LYS A 374 -1.66 3.33 19.14
CA LYS A 374 -2.06 4.16 20.30
C LYS A 374 -2.98 5.31 19.92
N PHE A 375 -2.71 5.97 18.80
CA PHE A 375 -3.55 7.06 18.32
C PHE A 375 -4.93 6.59 17.89
N GLN A 376 -5.07 5.38 17.37
CA GLN A 376 -6.39 4.84 17.01
C GLN A 376 -7.15 4.25 18.20
N TYR A 377 -6.46 3.61 19.15
CA TYR A 377 -7.10 2.73 20.13
C TYR A 377 -6.83 3.06 21.61
N ASP A 378 -6.04 4.09 21.93
CA ASP A 378 -5.81 4.57 23.31
C ASP A 378 -6.38 5.99 23.51
N PRO A 379 -7.58 6.13 24.13
CA PRO A 379 -8.22 7.43 24.37
C PRO A 379 -7.37 8.41 25.18
N LYS A 380 -6.54 7.92 26.12
CA LYS A 380 -5.64 8.78 26.91
C LYS A 380 -4.53 9.34 26.02
N TYR A 381 -4.01 8.51 25.12
CA TYR A 381 -3.01 8.94 24.14
C TYR A 381 -3.60 9.94 23.13
N GLN A 382 -4.80 9.67 22.60
CA GLN A 382 -5.54 10.58 21.72
C GLN A 382 -5.71 11.97 22.37
N ALA A 383 -6.26 12.02 23.58
CA ALA A 383 -6.47 13.28 24.30
C ALA A 383 -5.17 14.06 24.51
N LYS A 384 -4.05 13.37 24.78
CA LYS A 384 -2.73 14.01 24.93
C LYS A 384 -2.23 14.63 23.62
N ILE A 385 -2.40 13.95 22.48
CA ILE A 385 -1.93 14.43 21.19
C ILE A 385 -2.81 15.57 20.67
N LEU A 386 -4.14 15.45 20.78
CA LEU A 386 -5.08 16.48 20.33
C LEU A 386 -4.94 17.77 21.15
N LYS A 387 -4.77 17.69 22.48
CA LYS A 387 -4.49 18.88 23.33
C LYS A 387 -3.19 19.60 22.98
N ARG A 388 -2.15 18.87 22.56
CA ARG A 388 -0.87 19.48 22.15
C ARG A 388 -0.99 20.30 20.87
N LYS A 389 -1.90 19.95 19.96
CA LYS A 389 -2.14 20.71 18.72
C LYS A 389 -2.92 22.00 18.98
N GLY A 390 -3.91 21.98 19.88
CA GLY A 390 -4.63 23.21 20.28
C GLY A 390 -3.69 24.32 20.76
N LYS A 391 -2.68 23.97 21.57
CA LYS A 391 -1.66 24.93 22.05
C LYS A 391 -0.68 25.47 20.99
N LYS A 392 -0.55 24.81 19.84
CA LYS A 392 0.34 25.23 18.75
C LYS A 392 -0.36 26.09 17.69
N ALA A 393 -1.69 26.17 17.73
CA ALA A 393 -2.49 27.03 16.86
C ALA A 393 -2.78 28.40 17.49
N GLU A 394 -2.41 28.60 18.76
CA GLU A 394 -2.51 29.88 19.51
C GLU A 394 -1.19 30.68 19.55
N LEU A 395 -0.21 30.32 18.72
CA LEU A 395 1.05 31.04 18.48
C LEU A 395 1.23 31.20 16.97
#